data_AF-A0A537E642-F1
#
_entry.id   AF-A0A537E642-F1
#
_cell.length_a   1.000
_cell.length_b   1.000
_cell.length_c   1.000
_cell.angle_alpha   90.00
_cell.angle_beta   90.00
_cell.angle_gamma   90.00
#
_symmetry.space_group_name_H-M   'P 1'
#
loop_
_entity.id
_entity.type
_entity.pdbx_description
1 polymer ?
#
loop_
_entity_poly.entity_id
_entity_poly.type
_entity_poly.pdbx_seq_one_letter_code
_entity_poly.pdbx_strand_id
1 'polypeptide(L)'
;MSDTREEERWLDLDLAAANVNRAGTLVGSTIAVFTFLLFFLYPRFSSGSIDPVLFQITLTIVVLTILSFSLSGLFSYRIGVLKMNSTKKRASMRGAALFWLIGTLLAVLEPALILFTVGLTIVGTIALGAWVVYALLTLRDARAYGDLFGST
;
A
#
# COMPACT_ATOMS: atom_id res chain seq x y z
N MET A 1 -25.89 -27.93 1.87
CA MET A 1 -24.47 -28.11 1.45
C MET A 1 -24.15 -27.35 0.16
N SER A 2 -25.13 -27.01 -0.70
CA SER A 2 -24.97 -26.04 -1.79
C SER A 2 -24.96 -24.57 -1.31
N ASP A 3 -25.81 -24.27 -0.34
CA ASP A 3 -26.04 -22.91 0.20
C ASP A 3 -24.75 -22.25 0.74
N THR A 4 -24.00 -22.98 1.58
CA THR A 4 -22.74 -22.50 2.17
C THR A 4 -21.65 -22.19 1.14
N ARG A 5 -21.60 -22.94 0.03
CA ARG A 5 -20.58 -22.72 -1.02
C ARG A 5 -20.92 -21.50 -1.88
N GLU A 6 -22.20 -21.19 -2.06
CA GLU A 6 -22.62 -19.97 -2.74
C GLU A 6 -22.40 -18.75 -1.84
N GLU A 7 -22.73 -18.82 -0.56
CA GLU A 7 -22.45 -17.77 0.43
C GLU A 7 -20.96 -17.42 0.50
N GLU A 8 -20.06 -18.41 0.61
CA GLU A 8 -18.60 -18.19 0.59
C GLU A 8 -18.15 -17.50 -0.70
N ARG A 9 -18.73 -17.89 -1.84
CA ARG A 9 -18.40 -17.30 -3.15
C ARG A 9 -18.81 -15.83 -3.20
N TRP A 10 -20.01 -15.50 -2.71
CA TRP A 10 -20.51 -14.13 -2.65
C TRP A 10 -19.69 -13.26 -1.71
N LEU A 11 -19.36 -13.78 -0.51
CA LEU A 11 -18.51 -13.09 0.47
C LEU A 11 -17.15 -12.70 -0.13
N ASP A 12 -16.50 -13.62 -0.84
CA ASP A 12 -15.22 -13.36 -1.50
C ASP A 12 -15.32 -12.30 -2.61
N LEU A 13 -16.44 -12.26 -3.34
CA LEU A 13 -16.65 -11.27 -4.41
C LEU A 13 -16.87 -9.87 -3.82
N ASP A 14 -17.66 -9.78 -2.75
CA ASP A 14 -17.89 -8.53 -2.03
C ASP A 14 -16.59 -8.01 -1.40
N LEU A 15 -15.80 -8.91 -0.80
CA LEU A 15 -14.49 -8.56 -0.26
C LEU A 15 -13.53 -8.06 -1.36
N ALA A 16 -13.49 -8.74 -2.51
CA ALA A 16 -12.67 -8.33 -3.65
C ALA A 16 -13.10 -6.96 -4.18
N ALA A 17 -14.40 -6.72 -4.35
CA ALA A 17 -14.95 -5.43 -4.78
C ALA A 17 -14.62 -4.31 -3.79
N ALA A 18 -14.77 -4.57 -2.48
CA ALA A 18 -14.39 -3.63 -1.44
C ALA A 18 -12.88 -3.28 -1.50
N ASN A 19 -12.02 -4.28 -1.71
CA ASN A 19 -10.58 -4.07 -1.84
C ASN A 19 -10.21 -3.25 -3.08
N VAL A 20 -10.89 -3.46 -4.21
CA VAL A 20 -10.72 -2.62 -5.41
C VAL A 20 -11.05 -1.15 -5.09
N ASN A 21 -12.18 -0.89 -4.43
CA ASN A 21 -12.59 0.48 -4.12
C ASN A 21 -11.63 1.17 -3.15
N ARG A 22 -11.19 0.46 -2.10
CA ARG A 22 -10.20 0.99 -1.16
C ARG A 22 -8.86 1.27 -1.84
N ALA A 23 -8.39 0.34 -2.67
CA ALA A 23 -7.16 0.51 -3.43
C ALA A 23 -7.25 1.72 -4.38
N GLY A 24 -8.36 1.87 -5.09
CA GLY A 24 -8.61 3.03 -5.96
C GLY A 24 -8.59 4.36 -5.19
N THR A 25 -9.21 4.39 -4.01
CA THR A 25 -9.20 5.57 -3.13
C THR A 25 -7.78 5.93 -2.70
N LEU A 26 -7.00 4.96 -2.22
CA LEU A 26 -5.63 5.18 -1.79
C LEU A 26 -4.72 5.61 -2.94
N VAL A 27 -4.87 5.01 -4.12
CA VAL A 27 -4.17 5.45 -5.35
C VAL A 27 -4.46 6.92 -5.63
N GLY A 28 -5.74 7.32 -5.61
CA GLY A 28 -6.13 8.72 -5.84
C GLY A 28 -5.52 9.68 -4.81
N SER A 29 -5.56 9.32 -3.52
CA SER A 29 -4.95 10.12 -2.45
C SER A 29 -3.43 10.24 -2.60
N THR A 30 -2.73 9.13 -2.89
CA THR A 30 -1.27 9.15 -3.08
C THR A 30 -0.86 9.91 -4.34
N ILE A 31 -1.66 9.86 -5.42
CA ILE A 31 -1.45 10.71 -6.60
C ILE A 31 -1.58 12.19 -6.22
N ALA A 32 -2.57 12.56 -5.39
CA ALA A 32 -2.70 13.94 -4.93
C ALA A 32 -1.46 14.38 -4.13
N VAL A 33 -0.97 13.54 -3.20
CA VAL A 33 0.29 13.79 -2.47
C VAL A 33 1.46 13.97 -3.43
N PHE A 34 1.62 13.06 -4.40
CA PHE A 34 2.66 13.16 -5.44
C PHE A 34 2.60 14.50 -6.18
N THR A 35 1.40 14.89 -6.64
CA THR A 35 1.19 16.16 -7.32
C THR A 35 1.55 17.34 -6.42
N PHE A 36 1.15 17.33 -5.15
CA PHE A 36 1.53 18.39 -4.20
C PHE A 36 3.04 18.48 -4.00
N LEU A 37 3.74 17.35 -3.89
CA LEU A 37 5.20 17.34 -3.81
C LEU A 37 5.84 17.97 -5.04
N LEU A 38 5.34 17.65 -6.25
CA LEU A 38 5.83 18.28 -7.46
C LEU A 38 5.53 19.78 -7.50
N PHE A 39 4.32 20.22 -7.16
CA PHE A 39 4.00 21.64 -7.21
C PHE A 39 4.79 22.48 -6.19
N PHE A 40 4.95 21.98 -4.96
CA PHE A 40 5.53 22.77 -3.87
C PHE A 40 7.02 22.52 -3.64
N LEU A 41 7.49 21.28 -3.79
CA LEU A 41 8.87 20.92 -3.46
C LEU A 41 9.78 20.87 -4.70
N TYR A 42 9.26 20.63 -5.92
CA TYR A 42 10.10 20.68 -7.12
C TYR A 42 10.77 22.04 -7.36
N PRO A 43 10.09 23.20 -7.18
CA PRO A 43 10.77 24.49 -7.30
C PRO A 43 11.90 24.65 -6.29
N ARG A 44 11.72 24.16 -5.05
CA ARG A 44 12.74 24.18 -4.00
C ARG A 44 13.90 23.22 -4.29
N PHE A 45 13.61 22.07 -4.90
CA PHE A 45 14.63 21.15 -5.41
C PHE A 45 15.46 21.83 -6.49
N SER A 46 14.81 22.47 -7.46
CA SER A 46 15.49 23.15 -8.57
C SER A 46 16.32 24.35 -8.10
N SER A 47 15.95 25.01 -7.00
CA SER A 47 16.74 26.09 -6.39
C SER A 47 17.83 25.61 -5.43
N GLY A 48 17.98 24.30 -5.22
CA GLY A 48 18.95 23.72 -4.30
C GLY A 48 18.63 23.97 -2.81
N SER A 49 17.37 24.28 -2.49
CA SER A 49 16.94 24.64 -1.13
C SER A 49 16.51 23.44 -0.28
N ILE A 50 16.48 22.25 -0.85
CA ILE A 50 16.22 20.97 -0.17
C ILE A 50 17.22 19.93 -0.61
N ASP A 51 17.38 18.87 0.19
CA ASP A 51 18.27 17.77 -0.14
C ASP A 51 17.81 17.04 -1.42
N PRO A 52 18.64 16.98 -2.47
CA PRO A 52 18.24 16.42 -3.75
C PRO A 52 18.06 14.90 -3.71
N VAL A 53 18.81 14.20 -2.86
CA VAL A 53 18.76 12.74 -2.74
C VAL A 53 17.49 12.33 -1.99
N LEU A 54 17.21 12.98 -0.86
CA LEU A 54 16.00 12.72 -0.08
C LEU A 54 14.73 13.05 -0.87
N PHE A 55 14.72 14.13 -1.66
CA PHE A 55 13.58 14.44 -2.51
C PHE A 55 13.31 13.35 -3.55
N GLN A 56 14.35 12.84 -4.23
CA GLN A 56 14.20 11.75 -5.20
C GLN A 56 13.76 10.44 -4.55
N ILE A 57 14.32 10.10 -3.39
CA ILE A 57 13.89 8.94 -2.60
C ILE A 57 12.41 9.07 -2.23
N THR A 58 11.98 10.24 -1.75
CA THR A 58 10.59 10.51 -1.39
C THR A 58 9.66 10.30 -2.58
N LEU A 59 9.96 10.89 -3.74
CA LEU A 59 9.15 10.71 -4.95
C LEU A 59 9.11 9.24 -5.40
N THR A 60 10.23 8.54 -5.31
CA THR A 60 10.31 7.11 -5.68
C THR A 60 9.39 6.28 -4.79
N ILE A 61 9.42 6.52 -3.47
CA ILE A 61 8.57 5.81 -2.51
C ILE A 61 7.09 6.08 -2.81
N VAL A 62 6.70 7.32 -3.07
CA VAL A 62 5.32 7.68 -3.44
C VAL A 62 4.88 6.98 -4.73
N VAL A 63 5.75 6.91 -5.75
CA VAL A 63 5.45 6.18 -7.00
C VAL A 63 5.29 4.68 -6.74
N LEU A 64 6.16 4.09 -5.90
CA LEU A 64 6.07 2.69 -5.51
C LEU A 64 4.78 2.41 -4.70
N THR A 65 4.35 3.34 -3.84
CA THR A 65 3.06 3.25 -3.14
C THR A 65 1.90 3.19 -4.13
N ILE A 66 1.85 4.10 -5.11
CA ILE A 66 0.82 4.13 -6.16
C ILE A 66 0.79 2.81 -6.92
N LEU A 67 1.96 2.33 -7.36
CA LEU A 67 2.08 1.06 -8.07
C LEU A 67 1.58 -0.10 -7.23
N SER A 68 1.96 -0.15 -5.95
CA SER A 68 1.58 -1.22 -5.03
C SER A 68 0.06 -1.26 -4.83
N PHE A 69 -0.59 -0.13 -4.55
CA PHE A 69 -2.05 -0.11 -4.43
C PHE A 69 -2.75 -0.41 -5.76
N SER A 70 -2.22 0.05 -6.89
CA SER A 70 -2.76 -0.27 -8.23
C SER A 70 -2.70 -1.77 -8.50
N LEU A 71 -1.59 -2.44 -8.17
CA LEU A 71 -1.46 -3.88 -8.29
C LEU A 71 -2.40 -4.60 -7.31
N SER A 72 -2.52 -4.15 -6.06
CA SER A 72 -3.47 -4.71 -5.10
C SER A 72 -4.92 -4.67 -5.63
N GLY A 73 -5.33 -3.52 -6.18
CA GLY A 73 -6.61 -3.34 -6.85
C GLY A 73 -6.76 -4.26 -8.06
N LEU A 74 -5.74 -4.37 -8.92
CA LEU A 74 -5.77 -5.23 -10.10
C LEU A 74 -5.93 -6.72 -9.74
N PHE A 75 -5.18 -7.21 -8.75
CA PHE A 75 -5.29 -8.59 -8.28
C PHE A 75 -6.65 -8.88 -7.63
N SER A 76 -7.25 -7.89 -6.97
CA SER A 76 -8.61 -7.99 -6.42
C SER A 76 -9.67 -7.97 -7.52
N TYR A 77 -9.55 -7.06 -8.49
CA TYR A 77 -10.47 -6.92 -9.62
C TYR A 77 -10.56 -8.19 -10.48
N ARG A 78 -9.41 -8.86 -10.68
CA ARG A 78 -9.34 -10.13 -11.40
C ARG A 78 -10.25 -11.20 -10.82
N ILE A 79 -10.51 -11.19 -9.51
CA ILE A 79 -11.37 -12.19 -8.85
C ILE A 79 -12.84 -11.98 -9.21
N GLY A 80 -13.28 -10.73 -9.33
CA GLY A 80 -14.66 -10.40 -9.70
C GLY A 80 -14.96 -10.64 -11.18
N VAL A 81 -13.96 -10.45 -12.05
CA VAL A 81 -14.17 -10.46 -13.50
C VAL A 81 -13.76 -11.76 -14.17
N LEU A 82 -12.68 -12.40 -13.72
CA LEU A 82 -12.21 -13.64 -14.32
C LEU A 82 -12.88 -14.83 -13.64
N LYS A 83 -13.45 -15.75 -14.43
CA LYS A 83 -13.95 -17.05 -13.96
C LYS A 83 -12.79 -17.94 -13.54
N MET A 84 -12.16 -17.59 -12.41
CA MET A 84 -11.02 -18.29 -11.84
C MET A 84 -11.46 -19.49 -11.01
N ASN A 85 -10.71 -20.59 -11.11
CA ASN A 85 -10.78 -21.69 -10.15
C ASN A 85 -10.32 -21.20 -8.75
N SER A 86 -10.75 -21.89 -7.69
CA SER A 86 -10.44 -21.62 -6.28
C SER A 86 -8.93 -21.43 -6.03
N THR A 87 -8.06 -22.23 -6.63
CA THR A 87 -6.60 -22.09 -6.49
C THR A 87 -6.09 -20.76 -7.06
N LYS A 88 -6.55 -20.36 -8.25
CA LYS A 88 -6.16 -19.10 -8.90
C LYS A 88 -6.72 -17.90 -8.12
N LYS A 89 -7.95 -18.02 -7.61
CA LYS A 89 -8.59 -17.02 -6.75
C LYS A 89 -7.78 -16.78 -5.46
N ARG A 90 -7.38 -17.86 -4.77
CA ARG A 90 -6.55 -17.79 -3.56
C ARG A 90 -5.19 -17.16 -3.83
N ALA A 91 -4.54 -17.54 -4.93
CA ALA A 91 -3.27 -16.93 -5.34
C ALA A 91 -3.43 -15.42 -5.65
N SER A 92 -4.50 -15.03 -6.34
CA SER A 92 -4.81 -13.63 -6.63
C SER A 92 -5.08 -12.84 -5.35
N MET A 93 -5.86 -13.37 -4.40
CA MET A 93 -6.08 -12.75 -3.09
C MET A 93 -4.79 -12.58 -2.30
N ARG A 94 -3.90 -13.59 -2.31
CA ARG A 94 -2.60 -13.50 -1.64
C ARG A 94 -1.73 -12.41 -2.27
N GLY A 95 -1.69 -12.34 -3.60
CA GLY A 95 -1.01 -11.25 -4.31
C GLY A 95 -1.57 -9.89 -3.95
N ALA A 96 -2.91 -9.74 -3.97
CA ALA A 96 -3.58 -8.50 -3.60
C ALA A 96 -3.24 -8.06 -2.17
N ALA A 97 -3.23 -8.99 -1.21
CA ALA A 97 -2.90 -8.72 0.18
C ALA A 97 -1.43 -8.34 0.39
N LEU A 98 -0.50 -8.96 -0.34
CA LEU A 98 0.93 -8.60 -0.28
C LEU A 98 1.16 -7.18 -0.77
N PHE A 99 0.61 -6.82 -1.94
CA PHE A 99 0.71 -5.47 -2.47
C PHE A 99 -0.03 -4.44 -1.62
N TRP A 100 -1.14 -4.82 -0.99
CA TRP A 100 -1.82 -3.98 -0.02
C TRP A 100 -0.92 -3.65 1.17
N LEU A 101 -0.27 -4.66 1.75
CA LEU A 101 0.62 -4.51 2.90
C LEU A 101 1.84 -3.66 2.55
N ILE A 102 2.50 -3.94 1.42
CA ILE A 102 3.63 -3.14 0.94
C ILE A 102 3.19 -1.68 0.71
N GLY A 103 2.07 -1.47 0.02
CA GLY A 103 1.57 -0.13 -0.27
C GLY A 103 1.25 0.65 1.00
N THR A 104 0.66 0.00 2.00
CA THR A 104 0.34 0.64 3.28
C THR A 104 1.60 0.99 4.06
N LEU A 105 2.61 0.10 4.11
CA LEU A 105 3.89 0.39 4.74
C LEU A 105 4.58 1.59 4.08
N LEU A 106 4.57 1.67 2.75
CA LEU A 106 5.16 2.80 2.02
C LEU A 106 4.36 4.08 2.25
N ALA A 107 3.02 4.04 2.18
CA ALA A 107 2.17 5.21 2.39
C ALA A 107 2.36 5.83 3.79
N VAL A 108 2.49 5.02 4.83
CA VAL A 108 2.71 5.50 6.20
C VAL A 108 4.15 6.05 6.38
N LEU A 109 5.09 5.65 5.52
CA LEU A 109 6.46 6.19 5.51
C LEU A 109 6.53 7.58 4.87
N GLU A 110 5.66 7.89 3.91
CA GLU A 110 5.68 9.14 3.12
C GLU A 110 5.79 10.41 3.99
N PRO A 111 5.00 10.60 5.07
CA PRO A 111 5.10 11.80 5.91
C PRO A 111 6.49 11.99 6.52
N ALA A 112 7.14 10.92 6.99
CA ALA A 112 8.47 10.99 7.57
C ALA A 112 9.50 11.46 6.52
N LEU A 113 9.44 10.89 5.31
CA LEU A 113 10.33 11.26 4.21
C LEU A 113 10.13 12.70 3.75
N ILE A 114 8.88 13.16 3.67
CA ILE A 114 8.55 14.56 3.35
C ILE A 114 9.14 15.50 4.39
N LEU A 115 8.98 15.19 5.68
CA LEU A 115 9.52 15.99 6.79
C LEU A 115 11.05 16.08 6.73
N PHE A 116 11.74 14.98 6.47
CA PHE A 116 13.19 14.99 6.28
C PHE A 116 13.61 15.82 5.05
N THR A 117 12.88 15.68 3.94
CA THR A 117 13.16 16.40 2.70
C THR A 117 13.08 17.91 2.89
N VAL A 118 12.16 18.41 3.71
CA VAL A 118 12.03 19.85 4.01
C VAL A 118 12.87 20.31 5.21
N GLY A 119 13.72 19.45 5.78
CA GLY A 119 14.63 19.78 6.87
C GLY A 119 14.03 19.75 8.29
N LEU A 120 12.79 19.27 8.46
CA LEU A 120 12.14 19.12 9.76
C LEU A 120 12.57 17.81 10.46
N THR A 121 13.85 17.74 10.81
CA THR A 121 14.49 16.51 11.30
C THR A 121 13.87 15.95 12.57
N ILE A 122 13.60 16.78 13.59
CA ILE A 122 13.01 16.33 14.87
C ILE A 122 11.66 15.64 14.64
N VAL A 123 10.77 16.30 13.89
CA VAL A 123 9.44 15.77 13.59
C VAL A 123 9.55 14.54 12.68
N GLY A 124 10.47 14.57 11.70
CA GLY A 124 10.78 13.44 10.83
C GLY A 124 11.23 12.21 11.60
N THR A 125 12.08 12.37 12.62
CA THR A 125 12.53 11.27 13.49
C THR A 125 11.39 10.67 14.30
N ILE A 126 10.51 11.50 14.86
CA ILE A 126 9.32 11.01 15.59
C ILE A 126 8.39 10.24 14.65
N ALA A 127 8.11 10.80 13.47
CA ALA A 127 7.30 10.15 12.45
C ALA A 127 7.91 8.83 11.97
N LEU A 128 9.23 8.78 11.76
CA LEU A 128 9.95 7.57 11.40
C LEU A 128 9.90 6.53 12.52
N GLY A 129 10.04 6.95 13.79
CA GLY A 129 9.89 6.06 14.94
C GLY A 129 8.48 5.44 15.01
N ALA A 130 7.44 6.26 14.81
CA ALA A 130 6.07 5.78 14.72
C ALA A 130 5.88 4.81 13.56
N TRP A 131 6.49 5.09 12.40
CA TRP A 131 6.49 4.18 11.26
C TRP A 131 7.18 2.84 11.56
N VAL A 132 8.34 2.85 12.24
CA VAL A 132 9.04 1.62 12.65
C VAL A 132 8.14 0.78 13.55
N VAL A 133 7.49 1.39 14.54
CA VAL A 133 6.53 0.69 15.41
C VAL A 133 5.39 0.09 14.59
N TYR A 134 4.80 0.88 13.70
CA TYR A 134 3.72 0.44 12.80
C TYR A 134 4.18 -0.75 11.92
N ALA A 135 5.37 -0.67 11.34
CA ALA A 135 5.93 -1.71 10.49
C ALA A 135 6.19 -3.01 11.27
N LEU A 136 6.74 -2.92 12.48
CA LEU A 136 6.99 -4.08 13.34
C LEU A 136 5.69 -4.78 13.74
N LEU A 137 4.66 -4.01 14.12
CA LEU A 137 3.34 -4.58 14.45
C LEU A 137 2.72 -5.26 13.23
N THR A 138 2.73 -4.58 12.07
CA THR A 138 2.19 -5.11 10.82
C THR A 138 2.92 -6.40 10.38
N LEU A 139 4.25 -6.43 10.50
CA LEU A 139 5.05 -7.61 10.16
C LEU A 139 4.84 -8.76 11.17
N ARG A 140 4.71 -8.45 12.46
CA ARG A 140 4.41 -9.46 13.49
C ARG A 140 3.08 -10.13 13.21
N ASP A 141 2.05 -9.34 12.91
CA ASP A 141 0.73 -9.86 12.65
C ASP A 141 0.71 -10.64 11.32
N ALA A 142 1.37 -10.13 10.27
CA ALA A 142 1.50 -10.85 9.00
C ALA A 142 2.20 -12.21 9.14
N ARG A 143 3.21 -12.31 10.01
CA ARG A 143 3.86 -13.60 10.35
C ARG A 143 2.93 -14.52 11.12
N ALA A 144 2.24 -14.00 12.14
CA ALA A 144 1.27 -14.77 12.90
C ALA A 144 0.16 -15.36 12.01
N TYR A 145 -0.35 -14.58 11.05
CA TYR A 145 -1.28 -15.09 10.03
C TYR A 145 -0.62 -16.08 9.06
N GLY A 146 0.64 -15.87 8.68
CA GLY A 146 1.41 -16.80 7.85
C GLY A 146 1.59 -18.18 8.51
N ASP A 147 1.88 -18.22 9.81
CA ASP A 147 2.07 -19.46 10.58
C ASP A 147 0.76 -20.23 10.76
N LEU A 148 -0.38 -19.54 10.89
CA LEU A 148 -1.72 -20.12 10.97
C LEU A 148 -2.18 -20.82 9.67
N PHE A 149 -1.64 -20.44 8.52
CA PHE A 149 -1.89 -21.08 7.21
C PHE A 149 -0.72 -21.92 6.71
N GLY A 150 0.34 -22.05 7.50
CA GLY A 150 1.61 -22.70 7.16
C GLY A 150 1.78 -24.14 7.64
N SER A 151 0.76 -24.75 8.27
CA SER A 151 0.76 -26.20 8.55
C SER A 151 0.08 -26.99 7.43
N THR A 152 0.76 -27.14 6.29
CA THR A 152 0.56 -28.27 5.35
C THR A 152 1.86 -28.56 4.65
#